data_AF-A0A075B097-F1
#
_entry.id   AF-A0A075B097-F1
#
_cell.length_a   1.000
_cell.length_b   1.000
_cell.length_c   1.000
_cell.angle_alpha   90.00
_cell.angle_beta   90.00
_cell.angle_gamma   90.00
#
_symmetry.space_group_name_H-M   'P 1'
#
loop_
_entity.id
_entity.type
_entity.pdbx_description
1 polymer ?
#
loop_
_entity_poly.entity_id
_entity_poly.type
_entity_poly.pdbx_seq_one_letter_code
_entity_poly.pdbx_strand_id
1 'polypeptide(L)'
;MFTGAMFQIRRKKFEIFYYTHHLAIVWSILVFLHGIGCFVRTEERVCKGYFTWKYALAGFILFLIERGLREVRARRLTYISKIIEHPSKVIELQFQKPSFSYKPGQYVFICIPEISKYQWHPFTLSSCPEDDHHSVHIRVCGDWTSALANRLGCFKKKDQVKTYNGWYLPKIYVDGPYGTPTEDVFQYDSALIVGAGIGVTPFASVLKHIWYRKTRNIKDNTKLQTLHFVWICRDKNAFEWFHSLLEAMEKDCPSEFLHFH
;
A
#
# COMPACT_ATOMS: atom_id res chain seq x y z
N MET A 1 -7.64 -5.04 -23.23
CA MET A 1 -6.73 -5.92 -22.47
C MET A 1 -5.28 -5.74 -22.92
N PHE A 2 -4.83 -6.37 -24.02
CA PHE A 2 -3.41 -6.36 -24.42
C PHE A 2 -2.82 -4.97 -24.70
N THR A 3 -3.49 -4.14 -25.50
CA THR A 3 -2.99 -2.80 -25.84
C THR A 3 -2.87 -1.92 -24.60
N GLY A 4 -3.93 -1.87 -23.76
CA GLY A 4 -3.90 -1.18 -22.47
C GLY A 4 -2.84 -1.71 -21.49
N ALA A 5 -2.39 -2.96 -21.64
CA ALA A 5 -1.36 -3.59 -20.81
C ALA A 5 0.05 -3.11 -21.14
N MET A 6 0.25 -2.60 -22.36
CA MET A 6 1.58 -2.21 -22.83
C MET A 6 2.19 -1.17 -21.90
N PHE A 7 3.48 -1.35 -21.59
CA PHE A 7 4.22 -0.53 -20.63
C PHE A 7 4.06 0.98 -20.88
N GLN A 8 4.12 1.38 -22.16
CA GLN A 8 3.99 2.77 -22.60
C GLN A 8 2.63 3.38 -22.24
N ILE A 9 1.55 2.60 -22.37
CA ILE A 9 0.18 3.03 -22.09
C ILE A 9 -0.06 3.01 -20.58
N ARG A 10 0.24 1.89 -19.91
CA ARG A 10 0.04 1.74 -18.46
C ARG A 10 0.76 2.82 -17.64
N ARG A 11 1.99 3.19 -18.05
CA ARG A 11 2.79 4.22 -17.35
C ARG A 11 2.20 5.63 -17.51
N LYS A 12 1.56 5.93 -18.64
CA LYS A 12 1.01 7.27 -18.92
C LYS A 12 -0.46 7.42 -18.55
N LYS A 13 -1.26 6.35 -18.70
CA LYS A 13 -2.71 6.33 -18.49
C LYS A 13 -3.12 5.04 -17.79
N PHE A 14 -2.90 4.99 -16.48
CA PHE A 14 -3.20 3.81 -15.67
C PHE A 14 -4.68 3.42 -15.70
N GLU A 15 -5.59 4.40 -15.81
CA GLU A 15 -7.04 4.13 -15.90
C GLU A 15 -7.41 3.28 -17.13
N ILE A 16 -6.82 3.56 -18.29
CA ILE A 16 -7.06 2.76 -19.51
C ILE A 16 -6.61 1.32 -19.28
N PHE A 17 -5.44 1.15 -18.68
CA PHE A 17 -4.97 -0.17 -18.27
C PHE A 17 -5.99 -0.85 -17.35
N TYR A 18 -6.39 -0.18 -16.27
CA TYR A 18 -7.28 -0.72 -15.25
C TYR A 18 -8.63 -1.17 -15.82
N TYR A 19 -9.36 -0.29 -16.50
CA TYR A 19 -10.69 -0.60 -17.03
C TYR A 19 -10.63 -1.67 -18.12
N THR A 20 -9.67 -1.57 -19.05
CA THR A 20 -9.57 -2.56 -20.14
C THR A 20 -9.05 -3.93 -19.67
N HIS A 21 -8.43 -4.03 -18.49
CA HIS A 21 -8.04 -5.32 -17.89
C HIS A 21 -9.19 -6.01 -17.17
N HIS A 22 -10.12 -5.26 -16.58
CA HIS A 22 -11.31 -5.85 -15.95
C HIS A 22 -12.23 -6.54 -16.96
N LEU A 23 -12.10 -6.22 -18.25
CA LEU A 23 -12.71 -7.00 -19.35
C LEU A 23 -12.27 -8.48 -19.37
N ALA A 24 -11.22 -8.86 -18.64
CA ALA A 24 -10.85 -10.26 -18.44
C ALA A 24 -11.99 -11.09 -17.84
N ILE A 25 -12.84 -10.51 -17.00
CA ILE A 25 -14.02 -11.19 -16.44
C ILE A 25 -15.01 -11.51 -17.55
N VAL A 26 -15.34 -10.51 -18.38
CA VAL A 26 -16.24 -10.68 -19.53
C VAL A 26 -15.67 -11.70 -20.52
N TRP A 27 -14.38 -11.57 -20.84
CA TRP A 27 -13.68 -12.53 -21.69
C TRP A 27 -13.72 -13.95 -21.14
N SER A 28 -13.54 -14.13 -19.82
CA SER A 28 -13.61 -15.44 -19.18
C SER A 28 -15.00 -16.07 -19.31
N ILE A 29 -16.06 -15.28 -19.14
CA ILE A 29 -17.45 -15.72 -19.36
C ILE A 29 -17.66 -16.10 -20.83
N LEU A 30 -17.18 -15.30 -21.78
CA LEU A 30 -17.32 -15.58 -23.20
C LEU A 30 -16.58 -16.85 -23.62
N VAL A 31 -15.37 -17.10 -23.12
CA VAL A 31 -14.62 -18.35 -23.35
C VAL A 31 -15.37 -19.54 -22.76
N PHE A 32 -15.97 -19.38 -21.57
CA PHE A 32 -16.81 -20.42 -20.97
C PHE A 32 -18.01 -20.74 -21.88
N LEU A 33 -18.76 -19.73 -22.33
CA LEU A 33 -19.90 -19.90 -23.24
C LEU A 33 -19.49 -20.50 -24.59
N HIS A 34 -18.34 -20.08 -25.13
CA HIS A 34 -17.79 -20.62 -26.38
C HIS A 34 -17.52 -22.12 -26.28
N GLY A 35 -17.02 -22.60 -25.14
CA GLY A 35 -16.72 -24.01 -24.91
C GLY A 35 -17.95 -24.92 -24.69
N ILE A 36 -19.14 -24.37 -24.47
CA ILE A 36 -20.39 -25.14 -24.29
C ILE A 36 -20.93 -25.68 -25.62
N GLY A 37 -20.60 -25.03 -26.74
CA GLY A 37 -21.17 -25.33 -28.05
C GLY A 37 -20.56 -26.53 -28.77
N CYS A 38 -21.38 -27.17 -29.63
CA CYS A 38 -20.97 -28.22 -30.56
C CYS A 38 -20.38 -27.64 -31.86
N PHE A 39 -19.31 -26.85 -31.77
CA PHE A 39 -18.77 -26.12 -32.92
C PHE A 39 -17.88 -26.95 -33.85
N VAL A 40 -17.14 -27.93 -33.32
CA VAL A 40 -16.26 -28.81 -34.12
C VAL A 40 -16.97 -30.14 -34.35
N ARG A 41 -17.28 -30.44 -35.62
CA ARG A 41 -17.87 -31.72 -36.03
C ARG A 41 -16.77 -32.75 -36.27
N THR A 42 -16.89 -33.94 -35.68
CA THR A 42 -16.10 -35.11 -36.09
C THR A 42 -16.76 -35.79 -37.29
N GLU A 43 -16.01 -36.62 -38.03
CA GLU A 43 -16.49 -37.35 -39.23
C GLU A 43 -17.77 -38.16 -38.96
N GLU A 44 -17.95 -38.63 -37.74
CA GLU A 44 -19.09 -39.45 -37.29
C GLU A 44 -20.37 -38.64 -36.97
N ARG A 45 -20.40 -37.32 -37.21
CA ARG A 45 -21.50 -36.40 -36.80
C ARG A 45 -21.80 -36.38 -35.29
N VAL A 46 -20.93 -36.98 -34.47
CA VAL A 46 -21.03 -36.94 -33.01
C VAL A 46 -20.43 -35.64 -32.50
N CYS A 47 -21.18 -34.88 -31.70
CA CYS A 47 -20.63 -33.73 -31.02
C CYS A 47 -19.75 -34.17 -29.83
N LYS A 48 -18.46 -33.85 -29.86
CA LYS A 48 -17.59 -33.95 -28.68
C LYS A 48 -17.60 -32.62 -27.93
N GLY A 49 -18.08 -32.63 -26.69
CA GLY A 49 -18.05 -31.45 -25.83
C GLY A 49 -16.62 -31.08 -25.43
N TYR A 50 -16.25 -29.81 -25.59
CA TYR A 50 -14.98 -29.30 -25.09
C TYR A 50 -15.12 -28.96 -23.61
N PHE A 51 -14.57 -29.80 -22.75
CA PHE A 51 -14.62 -29.61 -21.29
C PHE A 51 -13.65 -28.53 -20.78
N THR A 52 -13.37 -27.49 -21.56
CA THR A 52 -12.43 -26.40 -21.23
C THR A 52 -12.77 -25.76 -19.88
N TRP A 53 -14.07 -25.68 -19.56
CA TRP A 53 -14.55 -25.18 -18.28
C TRP A 53 -14.01 -25.96 -17.08
N LYS A 54 -13.77 -27.27 -17.19
CA LYS A 54 -13.23 -28.08 -16.08
C LYS A 54 -11.85 -27.60 -15.65
N TYR A 55 -11.03 -27.15 -16.60
CA TYR A 55 -9.69 -26.65 -16.35
C TYR A 55 -9.68 -25.20 -15.84
N ALA A 56 -10.65 -24.38 -16.25
CA ALA A 56 -10.75 -22.98 -15.83
C ALA A 56 -11.49 -22.77 -14.50
N LEU A 57 -12.44 -23.67 -14.17
CA LEU A 57 -13.36 -23.51 -13.05
C LEU A 57 -12.65 -23.42 -11.70
N ALA A 58 -11.69 -24.32 -11.44
CA ALA A 58 -10.95 -24.33 -10.18
C ALA A 58 -10.19 -23.02 -9.96
N GLY A 59 -9.45 -22.54 -10.98
CA GLY A 59 -8.73 -21.27 -10.90
C GLY A 59 -9.65 -20.06 -10.74
N PHE A 60 -10.80 -20.05 -11.43
CA PHE A 60 -11.78 -18.98 -11.30
C PHE A 60 -12.44 -18.93 -9.91
N ILE A 61 -12.81 -20.09 -9.35
CA ILE A 61 -13.34 -20.18 -7.99
C ILE A 61 -12.30 -19.70 -6.97
N LEU A 62 -11.05 -20.17 -7.06
CA LEU A 62 -9.96 -19.73 -6.18
C LEU A 62 -9.74 -18.22 -6.26
N PHE A 63 -9.78 -17.65 -7.47
CA PHE A 63 -9.71 -16.20 -7.67
C PHE A 63 -10.89 -15.48 -7.00
N LEU A 64 -12.13 -15.94 -7.17
CA LEU A 64 -13.30 -15.33 -6.54
C LEU A 64 -13.24 -15.41 -5.01
N ILE A 65 -12.76 -16.53 -4.45
CA ILE A 65 -12.56 -16.68 -3.01
C ILE A 65 -11.50 -15.68 -2.52
N GLU A 66 -10.34 -15.61 -3.18
CA GLU A 66 -9.28 -14.63 -2.83
C GLU A 66 -9.80 -13.20 -2.86
N ARG A 67 -10.55 -12.84 -3.91
CA ARG A 67 -11.16 -11.51 -4.06
C ARG A 67 -12.20 -11.22 -2.98
N GLY A 68 -13.06 -12.20 -2.67
CA GLY A 68 -14.06 -12.08 -1.62
C GLY A 68 -13.43 -11.89 -0.24
N LEU A 69 -12.41 -12.68 0.09
CA LEU A 69 -11.67 -12.56 1.35
C LEU A 69 -11.01 -11.19 1.49
N ARG A 70 -10.40 -10.68 0.42
CA ARG A 70 -9.82 -9.32 0.40
C ARG A 70 -10.85 -8.25 0.60
N GLU A 71 -12.00 -8.34 -0.06
CA GLU A 71 -13.07 -7.36 0.08
C GLU A 71 -13.62 -7.33 1.51
N VAL A 72 -13.82 -8.51 2.12
CA VAL A 72 -14.24 -8.64 3.52
C VAL A 72 -13.20 -8.05 4.46
N ARG A 73 -11.92 -8.37 4.28
CA ARG A 73 -10.80 -7.83 5.09
C ARG A 73 -10.72 -6.31 4.98
N ALA A 74 -10.86 -5.79 3.76
CA ALA A 74 -10.71 -4.38 3.48
C ALA A 74 -11.84 -3.53 4.08
N ARG A 75 -13.06 -4.09 4.12
CA ARG A 75 -14.27 -3.44 4.64
C ARG A 75 -14.42 -3.52 6.16
N ARG A 76 -13.55 -4.25 6.88
CA ARG A 76 -13.54 -4.24 8.36
C ARG A 76 -13.39 -2.81 8.88
N LEU A 77 -14.05 -2.54 10.01
CA LEU A 77 -14.13 -1.22 10.63
C LEU A 77 -12.75 -0.56 10.69
N THR A 78 -12.66 0.61 10.05
CA THR A 78 -11.47 1.44 10.00
C THR A 78 -11.93 2.90 10.07
N TYR A 79 -11.31 3.68 10.94
CA TYR A 79 -11.60 5.12 11.07
C TYR A 79 -10.31 5.92 11.08
N ILE A 80 -10.37 7.11 10.49
CA ILE A 80 -9.26 8.06 10.50
C ILE A 80 -9.23 8.72 11.88
N SER A 81 -8.08 8.69 12.55
CA SER A 81 -7.90 9.32 13.86
C SER A 81 -7.38 10.74 13.74
N LYS A 82 -6.41 10.97 12.84
CA LYS A 82 -5.74 12.26 12.70
C LYS A 82 -5.19 12.45 11.28
N ILE A 83 -5.14 13.70 10.86
CA ILE A 83 -4.50 14.13 9.61
C ILE A 83 -3.48 15.20 9.97
N ILE A 84 -2.25 15.05 9.49
CA ILE A 84 -1.16 16.01 9.70
C ILE A 84 -0.59 16.41 8.35
N GLU A 85 -0.38 17.71 8.18
CA GLU A 85 0.26 18.27 6.99
C GLU A 85 1.75 18.44 7.24
N HIS A 86 2.55 17.91 6.33
CA HIS A 86 4.01 18.03 6.33
C HIS A 86 4.47 18.89 5.14
N PRO A 87 5.67 19.49 5.21
CA PRO A 87 6.24 20.21 4.09
C PRO A 87 6.38 19.32 2.83
N SER A 88 6.64 19.94 1.68
CA SER A 88 6.75 19.25 0.38
C SER A 88 5.51 18.46 -0.06
N LYS A 89 4.32 18.91 0.37
CA LYS A 89 3.01 18.34 0.00
C LYS A 89 2.88 16.87 0.43
N VAL A 90 3.25 16.56 1.66
CA VAL A 90 3.09 15.22 2.25
C VAL A 90 1.99 15.25 3.30
N ILE A 91 1.05 14.32 3.22
CA ILE A 91 -0.04 14.14 4.18
C ILE A 91 0.28 12.91 5.01
N GLU A 92 0.32 13.05 6.33
CA GLU A 92 0.31 11.92 7.23
C GLU A 92 -1.15 11.62 7.61
N LEU A 93 -1.61 10.44 7.20
CA LEU A 93 -2.94 9.94 7.53
C LEU A 93 -2.80 8.89 8.62
N GLN A 94 -3.31 9.21 9.81
CA GLN A 94 -3.39 8.28 10.93
C GLN A 94 -4.77 7.64 10.99
N PHE A 95 -4.82 6.33 11.20
CA PHE A 95 -6.05 5.56 11.27
C PHE A 95 -5.95 4.44 12.30
N GLN A 96 -7.12 3.92 12.66
CA GLN A 96 -7.28 2.81 13.59
C GLN A 96 -8.03 1.67 12.90
N LYS A 97 -7.49 0.46 13.04
CA LYS A 97 -8.11 -0.76 12.52
C LYS A 97 -7.90 -1.90 13.52
N PRO A 98 -8.83 -2.16 14.46
CA PRO A 98 -8.63 -3.17 15.51
C PRO A 98 -8.38 -4.59 14.99
N SER A 99 -8.84 -4.88 13.77
CA SER A 99 -8.68 -6.17 13.10
C SER A 99 -7.34 -6.35 12.38
N PHE A 100 -6.37 -5.47 12.62
CA PHE A 100 -5.15 -5.32 11.85
C PHE A 100 -3.92 -5.46 12.74
N SER A 101 -3.00 -6.30 12.30
CA SER A 101 -1.66 -6.43 12.86
C SER A 101 -0.71 -6.56 11.67
N TYR A 102 0.46 -5.94 11.76
CA TYR A 102 1.42 -5.85 10.67
C TYR A 102 2.85 -5.89 11.21
N LYS A 103 3.80 -6.12 10.30
CA LYS A 103 5.23 -6.06 10.58
C LYS A 103 5.83 -4.77 10.01
N PRO A 104 6.96 -4.29 10.57
CA PRO A 104 7.61 -3.07 10.09
C PRO A 104 7.95 -3.16 8.60
N GLY A 105 7.76 -2.05 7.89
CA GLY A 105 8.03 -1.96 6.44
C GLY A 105 6.94 -2.52 5.53
N GLN A 106 5.90 -3.16 6.07
CA GLN A 106 4.73 -3.61 5.30
C GLN A 106 3.92 -2.43 4.73
N TYR A 107 3.11 -2.72 3.71
CA TYR A 107 2.25 -1.72 3.08
C TYR A 107 0.78 -2.17 3.06
N VAL A 108 -0.11 -1.22 2.81
CA VAL A 108 -1.55 -1.43 2.69
C VAL A 108 -2.07 -0.80 1.41
N PHE A 109 -3.22 -1.29 0.94
CA PHE A 109 -4.00 -0.58 -0.07
C PHE A 109 -5.12 0.21 0.60
N ILE A 110 -5.25 1.47 0.22
CA ILE A 110 -6.26 2.38 0.74
C ILE A 110 -7.25 2.70 -0.37
N CYS A 111 -8.54 2.65 -0.03
CA CYS A 111 -9.64 3.15 -0.85
C CYS A 111 -10.47 4.14 -0.03
N ILE A 112 -10.78 5.28 -0.62
CA ILE A 112 -11.62 6.33 -0.04
C ILE A 112 -12.79 6.54 -1.02
N PRO A 113 -13.97 5.94 -0.75
CA PRO A 113 -15.09 5.91 -1.69
C PRO A 113 -15.60 7.28 -2.13
N GLU A 114 -15.42 8.30 -1.29
CA GLU A 114 -15.78 9.69 -1.59
C GLU A 114 -14.89 10.32 -2.68
N ILE A 115 -13.69 9.80 -2.88
CA ILE A 115 -12.78 10.22 -3.95
C ILE A 115 -12.97 9.29 -5.16
N SER A 116 -12.90 7.98 -4.92
CA SER A 116 -13.08 6.97 -5.95
C SER A 116 -13.56 5.67 -5.34
N LYS A 117 -14.67 5.14 -5.85
CA LYS A 117 -15.32 3.93 -5.33
C LYS A 117 -14.51 2.66 -5.56
N TYR A 118 -13.64 2.65 -6.57
CA TYR A 118 -13.01 1.42 -7.07
C TYR A 118 -11.48 1.49 -7.12
N GLN A 119 -10.87 2.67 -6.94
CA GLN A 119 -9.42 2.79 -6.95
C GLN A 119 -8.83 2.48 -5.57
N TRP A 120 -7.86 1.57 -5.58
CA TRP A 120 -7.08 1.17 -4.41
C TRP A 120 -5.63 1.59 -4.64
N HIS A 121 -5.07 2.38 -3.72
CA HIS A 121 -3.71 2.89 -3.84
C HIS A 121 -2.80 2.31 -2.76
N PRO A 122 -1.62 1.79 -3.11
CA PRO A 122 -0.68 1.22 -2.15
C PRO A 122 0.06 2.33 -1.41
N PHE A 123 0.16 2.21 -0.08
CA PHE A 123 0.97 3.08 0.78
C PHE A 123 1.66 2.25 1.85
N THR A 124 2.95 2.51 2.03
CA THR A 124 3.74 1.87 3.08
C THR A 124 3.37 2.44 4.44
N LEU A 125 3.25 1.57 5.43
CA LEU A 125 3.00 1.97 6.81
C LEU A 125 4.27 2.63 7.35
N SER A 126 4.14 3.88 7.77
CA SER A 126 5.22 4.66 8.39
C SER A 126 5.28 4.51 9.90
N SER A 127 4.17 4.11 10.52
CA SER A 127 4.11 3.71 11.93
C SER A 127 4.83 2.38 12.13
N CYS A 128 5.24 2.11 13.36
CA CYS A 128 5.68 0.78 13.78
C CYS A 128 4.55 0.01 14.47
N PRO A 129 4.62 -1.33 14.57
CA PRO A 129 3.59 -2.13 15.23
C PRO A 129 3.36 -1.77 16.71
N GLU A 130 4.35 -1.16 17.36
CA GLU A 130 4.30 -0.68 18.74
C GLU A 130 3.58 0.67 18.91
N ASP A 131 3.32 1.40 17.81
CA ASP A 131 2.59 2.67 17.86
C ASP A 131 1.11 2.45 18.18
N ASP A 132 0.51 3.36 18.96
CA ASP A 132 -0.92 3.31 19.31
C ASP A 132 -1.86 3.52 18.12
N HIS A 133 -1.34 3.88 16.95
CA HIS A 133 -2.08 4.15 15.72
C HIS A 133 -1.33 3.64 14.49
N HIS A 134 -2.04 3.48 13.39
CA HIS A 134 -1.43 3.20 12.10
C HIS A 134 -1.29 4.50 11.31
N SER A 135 -0.15 4.72 10.67
CA SER A 135 0.07 5.91 9.84
C SER A 135 0.64 5.56 8.48
N VAL A 136 0.26 6.37 7.48
CA VAL A 136 0.86 6.36 6.13
C VAL A 136 1.23 7.79 5.74
N HIS A 137 2.36 7.94 5.04
CA HIS A 137 2.78 9.21 4.48
C HIS A 137 2.51 9.25 2.97
N ILE A 138 1.62 10.14 2.56
CA ILE A 138 1.11 10.25 1.20
C ILE A 138 1.63 11.55 0.59
N ARG A 139 2.56 11.43 -0.37
CA ARG A 139 2.99 12.58 -1.18
C ARG A 139 1.94 12.91 -2.24
N VAL A 140 1.56 14.17 -2.35
CA VAL A 140 0.63 14.66 -3.37
C VAL A 140 1.35 14.79 -4.71
N CYS A 141 1.16 13.83 -5.62
CA CYS A 141 1.88 13.76 -6.90
C CYS A 141 1.03 13.33 -8.11
N GLY A 142 -0.26 13.03 -7.92
CA GLY A 142 -1.18 12.65 -9.00
C GLY A 142 -2.63 12.98 -8.67
N ASP A 143 -3.53 12.64 -9.59
CA ASP A 143 -4.94 13.02 -9.55
C ASP A 143 -5.64 12.55 -8.28
N TRP A 144 -5.50 11.26 -7.94
CA TRP A 144 -6.10 10.70 -6.73
C TRP A 144 -5.56 11.35 -5.45
N THR A 145 -4.24 11.50 -5.33
CA THR A 145 -3.62 12.13 -4.15
C THR A 145 -3.95 13.62 -4.03
N SER A 146 -4.18 14.31 -5.16
CA SER A 146 -4.59 15.72 -5.18
C SER A 146 -6.07 15.86 -4.78
N ALA A 147 -6.92 14.95 -5.24
CA ALA A 147 -8.31 14.86 -4.80
C ALA A 147 -8.39 14.54 -3.29
N LEU A 148 -7.51 13.67 -2.77
CA LEU A 148 -7.38 13.42 -1.34
C LEU A 148 -7.04 14.68 -0.57
N ALA A 149 -5.96 15.38 -0.96
CA ALA A 149 -5.58 16.64 -0.33
C ALA A 149 -6.75 17.65 -0.32
N ASN A 150 -7.44 17.80 -1.46
CA ASN A 150 -8.58 18.70 -1.58
C ASN A 150 -9.76 18.32 -0.68
N ARG A 151 -10.06 17.02 -0.55
CA ARG A 151 -11.13 16.47 0.29
C ARG A 151 -10.83 16.60 1.78
N LEU A 152 -9.56 16.47 2.16
CA LEU A 152 -9.09 16.66 3.53
C LEU A 152 -8.88 18.14 3.88
N GLY A 153 -8.93 19.03 2.88
CA GLY A 153 -8.70 20.47 3.08
C GLY A 153 -7.23 20.85 3.20
N CYS A 154 -6.31 19.91 2.94
CA CYS A 154 -4.87 20.12 3.09
C CYS A 154 -4.30 21.08 2.04
N PHE A 155 -3.24 21.81 2.42
CA PHE A 155 -2.48 22.71 1.55
C PHE A 155 -3.31 23.83 0.90
N LYS A 156 -4.48 24.17 1.47
CA LYS A 156 -5.27 25.34 1.05
C LYS A 156 -4.85 26.57 1.84
N LYS A 157 -4.84 27.74 1.19
CA LYS A 157 -4.69 29.03 1.88
C LYS A 157 -5.90 29.23 2.81
N LYS A 158 -5.68 29.76 4.02
CA LYS A 158 -6.72 29.98 5.04
C LYS A 158 -7.97 30.72 4.50
N ASP A 159 -7.78 31.59 3.50
CA ASP A 159 -8.86 32.38 2.89
C ASP A 159 -9.73 31.62 1.87
N GLN A 160 -9.34 30.40 1.48
CA GLN A 160 -10.09 29.55 0.53
C GLN A 160 -10.75 28.35 1.19
N VAL A 161 -10.70 28.27 2.53
CA VAL A 161 -11.48 27.28 3.28
C VAL A 161 -12.93 27.75 3.25
N LYS A 162 -13.64 27.44 2.15
CA LYS A 162 -15.10 27.41 2.17
C LYS A 162 -15.47 26.52 3.34
N THR A 163 -16.19 27.06 4.30
CA THR A 163 -16.78 26.35 5.44
C THR A 163 -17.68 25.26 4.87
N TYR A 164 -17.10 24.09 4.61
CA TYR A 164 -17.86 22.89 4.33
C TYR A 164 -18.52 22.49 5.66
N ASN A 165 -19.85 22.54 5.68
CA ASN A 165 -20.67 22.19 6.83
C ASN A 165 -20.22 20.84 7.42
N GLY A 166 -19.65 20.87 8.63
CA GLY A 166 -19.22 19.70 9.40
C GLY A 166 -17.94 19.05 8.87
N TRP A 167 -16.84 19.21 9.61
CA TRP A 167 -15.59 18.47 9.37
C TRP A 167 -15.77 16.99 9.76
N TYR A 168 -16.40 16.20 8.90
CA TYR A 168 -16.38 14.75 9.04
C TYR A 168 -15.25 14.15 8.18
N LEU A 169 -14.47 13.29 8.82
CA LEU A 169 -13.43 12.53 8.16
C LEU A 169 -14.08 11.54 7.19
N PRO A 170 -13.55 11.41 5.96
CA PRO A 170 -14.14 10.52 4.98
C PRO A 170 -14.01 9.06 5.42
N LYS A 171 -14.94 8.23 4.95
CA LYS A 171 -14.84 6.79 5.15
C LYS A 171 -13.61 6.24 4.43
N ILE A 172 -12.85 5.38 5.12
CA ILE A 172 -11.67 4.72 4.58
C ILE A 172 -11.84 3.20 4.61
N TYR A 173 -11.36 2.54 3.55
CA TYR A 173 -11.17 1.10 3.50
C TYR A 173 -9.69 0.79 3.37
N VAL A 174 -9.24 -0.22 4.11
CA VAL A 174 -7.82 -0.59 4.20
C VAL A 174 -7.68 -2.09 4.03
N ASP A 175 -7.08 -2.49 2.91
CA ASP A 175 -6.72 -3.87 2.57
C ASP A 175 -5.23 -4.12 2.87
N GLY A 176 -4.95 -5.16 3.63
CA GLY A 176 -3.59 -5.54 4.04
C GLY A 176 -3.54 -6.11 5.45
N PRO A 177 -2.34 -6.22 6.03
CA PRO A 177 -1.07 -5.76 5.46
C PRO A 177 -0.55 -6.66 4.34
N TYR A 178 0.39 -6.14 3.56
CA TYR A 178 1.12 -6.86 2.53
C TYR A 178 2.61 -6.88 2.83
N GLY A 179 3.17 -8.07 2.73
CA GLY A 179 4.57 -8.31 3.06
C GLY A 179 5.53 -7.62 2.12
N THR A 180 6.72 -7.29 2.63
CA THR A 180 7.81 -6.72 1.81
C THR A 180 9.14 -7.37 2.13
N PRO A 181 10.11 -7.38 1.18
CA PRO A 181 11.47 -7.84 1.45
C PRO A 181 12.17 -7.07 2.59
N THR A 182 11.69 -5.86 2.93
CA THR A 182 12.19 -5.07 4.06
C THR A 182 12.09 -5.81 5.39
N GLU A 183 11.15 -6.74 5.53
CA GLU A 183 10.98 -7.55 6.75
C GLU A 183 12.20 -8.42 7.05
N ASP A 184 12.98 -8.78 6.03
CA ASP A 184 14.12 -9.67 6.18
C ASP A 184 15.33 -8.98 6.84
N VAL A 185 15.27 -7.65 7.04
CA VAL A 185 16.34 -6.86 7.69
C VAL A 185 16.76 -7.43 9.05
N PHE A 186 15.82 -8.04 9.79
CA PHE A 186 16.07 -8.62 11.12
C PHE A 186 16.76 -10.00 11.07
N GLN A 187 16.90 -10.59 9.87
CA GLN A 187 17.48 -11.92 9.67
C GLN A 187 18.98 -11.89 9.38
N TYR A 188 19.58 -10.71 9.20
CA TYR A 188 21.00 -10.53 8.89
C TYR A 188 21.74 -9.87 10.05
N ASP A 189 23.02 -10.21 10.23
CA ASP A 189 23.87 -9.62 11.28
C ASP A 189 24.19 -8.15 11.01
N SER A 190 24.36 -7.80 9.72
CA SER A 190 24.57 -6.43 9.27
C SER A 190 23.67 -6.09 8.10
N ALA A 191 23.09 -4.89 8.10
CA ALA A 191 22.23 -4.42 7.02
C ALA A 191 22.63 -3.02 6.53
N LEU A 192 22.60 -2.83 5.20
CA LEU A 192 22.70 -1.53 4.54
C LEU A 192 21.33 -1.16 3.98
N ILE A 193 20.73 -0.12 4.55
CA ILE A 193 19.49 0.47 4.09
C ILE A 193 19.79 1.68 3.22
N VAL A 194 19.29 1.69 2.00
CA VAL A 194 19.40 2.84 1.09
C VAL A 194 18.00 3.36 0.75
N GLY A 195 17.65 4.53 1.27
CA GLY A 195 16.39 5.22 0.99
C GLY A 195 16.57 6.37 0.01
N ALA A 196 15.61 6.58 -0.91
CA ALA A 196 15.60 7.74 -1.80
C ALA A 196 14.24 8.46 -1.78
N GLY A 197 14.22 9.74 -1.44
CA GLY A 197 12.99 10.55 -1.33
C GLY A 197 11.92 9.88 -0.45
N ILE A 198 10.67 9.80 -0.94
CA ILE A 198 9.56 9.11 -0.23
C ILE A 198 9.77 7.61 -0.08
N GLY A 199 10.71 7.01 -0.83
CA GLY A 199 11.07 5.60 -0.70
C GLY A 199 11.72 5.24 0.64
N VAL A 200 11.95 6.23 1.52
CA VAL A 200 12.45 6.01 2.89
C VAL A 200 11.36 5.52 3.86
N THR A 201 10.08 5.71 3.53
CA THR A 201 8.93 5.37 4.40
C THR A 201 8.93 3.95 4.99
N PRO A 202 9.23 2.85 4.25
CA PRO A 202 9.33 1.51 4.85
C PRO A 202 10.39 1.47 5.96
N PHE A 203 11.51 2.14 5.75
CA PHE A 203 12.61 2.18 6.71
C PHE A 203 12.28 3.03 7.92
N ALA A 204 11.38 4.00 7.80
CA ALA A 204 10.90 4.74 8.96
C ALA A 204 10.21 3.82 9.97
N SER A 205 9.36 2.92 9.49
CA SER A 205 8.70 1.90 10.32
C SER A 205 9.71 0.94 10.95
N VAL A 206 10.69 0.47 10.17
CA VAL A 206 11.77 -0.41 10.65
C VAL A 206 12.62 0.26 11.72
N LEU A 207 13.06 1.49 11.48
CA LEU A 207 13.91 2.26 12.38
C LEU A 207 13.19 2.56 13.70
N LYS A 208 11.91 2.96 13.65
CA LYS A 208 11.07 3.08 14.85
C LYS A 208 10.98 1.78 15.62
N HIS A 209 10.73 0.67 14.94
CA HIS A 209 10.63 -0.64 15.58
C HIS A 209 11.93 -1.03 16.31
N ILE A 210 13.08 -0.82 15.66
CA ILE A 210 14.40 -1.05 16.27
C ILE A 210 14.58 -0.17 17.50
N TRP A 211 14.30 1.14 17.38
CA TRP A 211 14.42 2.08 18.49
C TRP A 211 13.54 1.68 19.68
N TYR A 212 12.25 1.38 19.47
CA TYR A 212 11.34 0.96 20.53
C TYR A 212 11.84 -0.27 21.29
N ARG A 213 12.36 -1.27 20.57
CA ARG A 213 12.81 -2.52 21.20
C ARG A 213 14.11 -2.33 21.97
N LYS A 214 15.04 -1.51 21.46
CA LYS A 214 16.28 -1.14 22.15
C LYS A 214 15.98 -0.32 23.41
N THR A 215 15.22 0.76 23.29
CA THR A 215 14.92 1.66 24.42
C THR A 215 14.13 0.97 25.53
N ARG A 216 13.25 0.02 25.20
CA ARG A 216 12.47 -0.76 26.18
C ARG A 216 13.19 -2.02 26.68
N ASN A 217 14.43 -2.28 26.27
CA ASN A 217 15.19 -3.50 26.60
C ASN A 217 14.38 -4.79 26.34
N ILE A 218 13.57 -4.79 25.28
CA ILE A 218 12.80 -5.97 24.87
C ILE A 218 13.81 -6.92 24.22
N LYS A 219 14.01 -8.10 24.81
CA LYS A 219 14.79 -9.16 24.17
C LYS A 219 14.16 -9.49 22.83
N ASP A 220 14.92 -9.27 21.78
CA ASP A 220 14.53 -9.56 20.42
C ASP A 220 15.42 -10.69 19.88
N ASN A 221 14.81 -11.65 19.18
CA ASN A 221 15.53 -12.74 18.50
C ASN A 221 16.09 -12.26 17.14
N THR A 222 16.28 -10.95 16.98
CA THR A 222 16.89 -10.37 15.78
C THR A 222 18.37 -10.70 15.75
N LYS A 223 18.88 -11.00 14.56
CA LYS A 223 20.32 -11.17 14.33
C LYS A 223 21.02 -9.84 14.13
N LEU A 224 20.28 -8.76 13.86
CA LEU A 224 20.82 -7.46 13.48
C LEU A 224 21.67 -6.83 14.60
N GLN A 225 22.97 -6.74 14.33
CA GLN A 225 24.00 -6.13 15.18
C GLN A 225 24.47 -4.78 14.66
N THR A 226 24.47 -4.56 13.34
CA THR A 226 24.95 -3.30 12.74
C THR A 226 24.04 -2.85 11.62
N LEU A 227 23.68 -1.57 11.61
CA LEU A 227 22.79 -0.96 10.63
C LEU A 227 23.44 0.30 10.02
N HIS A 228 23.66 0.26 8.71
CA HIS A 228 24.03 1.43 7.92
C HIS A 228 22.79 1.99 7.25
N PHE A 229 22.49 3.27 7.47
CA PHE A 229 21.36 3.95 6.87
C PHE A 229 21.85 5.08 5.98
N VAL A 230 21.71 4.90 4.67
CA VAL A 230 22.03 5.89 3.64
C VAL A 230 20.75 6.51 3.14
N TRP A 231 20.63 7.84 3.23
CA TRP A 231 19.44 8.53 2.75
C TRP A 231 19.73 9.62 1.73
N ILE A 232 19.18 9.42 0.54
CA ILE A 232 19.38 10.31 -0.60
C ILE A 232 18.11 11.15 -0.80
N CYS A 233 18.19 12.46 -0.56
CA CYS A 233 17.09 13.38 -0.81
C CYS A 233 17.53 14.61 -1.61
N ARG A 234 16.62 15.13 -2.44
CA ARG A 234 16.81 16.39 -3.18
C ARG A 234 16.43 17.62 -2.35
N ASP A 235 15.45 17.46 -1.44
CA ASP A 235 14.93 18.53 -0.60
C ASP A 235 14.91 18.07 0.86
N LYS A 236 15.71 18.72 1.70
CA LYS A 236 15.84 18.38 3.12
C LYS A 236 14.52 18.61 3.88
N ASN A 237 13.71 19.57 3.43
CA ASN A 237 12.45 19.91 4.08
C ASN A 237 11.37 18.86 3.85
N ALA A 238 11.54 17.97 2.85
CA ALA A 238 10.52 17.00 2.49
C ALA A 238 10.20 15.99 3.61
N PHE A 239 11.02 15.92 4.66
CA PHE A 239 10.92 14.90 5.69
C PHE A 239 11.37 15.39 7.08
N GLU A 240 11.04 16.63 7.46
CA GLU A 240 11.20 17.11 8.85
C GLU A 240 10.59 16.15 9.88
N TRP A 241 9.47 15.52 9.53
CA TRP A 241 8.79 14.54 10.39
C TRP A 241 9.63 13.30 10.73
N PHE A 242 10.60 12.98 9.87
CA PHE A 242 11.49 11.84 10.04
C PHE A 242 12.81 12.23 10.73
N HIS A 243 13.22 13.49 10.59
CA HIS A 243 14.46 13.99 11.17
C HIS A 243 14.50 13.84 12.69
N SER A 244 13.40 14.16 13.38
CA SER A 244 13.29 14.01 14.84
C SER A 244 13.47 12.56 15.30
N LEU A 245 13.03 11.58 14.51
CA LEU A 245 13.30 10.17 14.81
C LEU A 245 14.78 9.85 14.65
N LEU A 246 15.42 10.32 13.57
CA LEU A 246 16.83 10.07 13.33
C LEU A 246 17.70 10.66 14.44
N GLU A 247 17.41 11.89 14.87
CA GLU A 247 18.09 12.53 16.00
C GLU A 247 17.90 11.74 17.31
N ALA A 248 16.67 11.27 17.58
CA ALA A 248 16.40 10.46 18.76
C ALA A 248 17.15 9.13 18.72
N MET A 249 17.23 8.49 17.54
CA MET A 249 17.99 7.25 17.37
C MET A 249 19.49 7.47 17.51
N GLU A 250 20.04 8.55 16.98
CA GLU A 250 21.45 8.91 17.13
C GLU A 250 21.83 9.13 18.60
N LYS A 251 20.92 9.69 19.40
CA LYS A 251 21.12 9.93 20.82
C LYS A 251 20.99 8.66 21.68
N ASP A 252 19.98 7.83 21.40
CA ASP A 252 19.59 6.72 22.28
C ASP A 252 20.23 5.38 21.89
N CYS A 253 20.64 5.20 20.63
CA CYS A 253 21.28 3.96 20.17
C CYS A 253 22.81 4.02 20.33
N PRO A 254 23.48 2.90 20.66
CA PRO A 254 24.94 2.84 20.68
C PRO A 254 25.54 3.22 19.32
N SER A 255 26.62 3.99 19.33
CA SER A 255 27.33 4.43 18.12
C SER A 255 27.90 3.29 17.27
N GLU A 256 28.11 2.12 17.85
CA GLU A 256 28.55 0.89 17.16
C GLU A 256 27.41 0.18 16.41
N PHE A 257 26.15 0.49 16.75
CA PHE A 257 24.98 -0.18 16.17
C PHE A 257 24.47 0.55 14.93
N LEU A 258 24.43 1.89 14.94
CA LEU A 258 23.77 2.68 13.89
C LEU A 258 24.73 3.69 13.26
N HIS A 259 24.86 3.62 11.95
CA HIS A 259 25.68 4.51 11.15
C HIS A 259 24.83 5.26 10.11
N PHE A 260 24.79 6.58 10.20
CA PHE A 260 24.05 7.45 9.29
C PHE A 260 24.94 8.02 8.17
N HIS A 261 24.41 8.02 6.95
CA HIS A 261 25.10 8.45 5.73
C HIS A 261 24.18 9.27 4.81
#